data_AF-A0A496LV04-F1
#
_entry.id   AF-A0A496LV04-F1
#
_cell.length_a   1.000
_cell.length_b   1.000
_cell.length_c   1.000
_cell.angle_alpha   90.00
_cell.angle_beta   90.00
_cell.angle_gamma   90.00
#
_symmetry.space_group_name_H-M   'P 1'
#
loop_
_entity.id
_entity.type
_entity.pdbx_description
1 polymer ?
#
loop_
_entity_poly.entity_id
_entity_poly.type
_entity_poly.pdbx_seq_one_letter_code
_entity_poly.pdbx_strand_id
1 'polypeptide(L)'
;MVGGGTDEHGCLVAAGQSFSKIKNGCVQVFDVADVRLDDPDNATLAIYGIFSADKSKVEIFWASLPQSEILSKVKGGYYVSKDGKISLLKTKSGKGYKIRRK
;
A
#
# COMPACT_ATOMS: atom_id res chain seq x y z
N MET A 1 -23.83 -19.88 -8.16
CA MET A 1 -23.25 -19.62 -6.82
C MET A 1 -21.98 -18.81 -7.05
N VAL A 2 -22.09 -17.48 -7.14
CA VAL A 2 -20.95 -16.61 -7.45
C VAL A 2 -20.22 -16.36 -6.14
N GLY A 3 -19.12 -17.08 -5.94
CA GLY A 3 -18.22 -16.92 -4.80
C GLY A 3 -17.50 -15.58 -4.88
N GLY A 4 -18.23 -14.49 -4.63
CA GLY A 4 -17.66 -13.18 -4.37
C GLY A 4 -17.12 -13.20 -2.95
N GLY A 5 -15.87 -13.64 -2.79
CA GLY A 5 -15.15 -13.52 -1.51
C GLY A 5 -14.99 -12.04 -1.19
N THR A 6 -15.98 -11.49 -0.48
CA THR A 6 -15.85 -10.20 0.17
C THR A 6 -15.12 -10.39 1.48
N ASP A 7 -14.14 -9.54 1.76
CA ASP A 7 -13.46 -9.49 3.06
C ASP A 7 -14.43 -9.05 4.17
N GLU A 8 -14.00 -9.07 5.43
CA GLU A 8 -14.81 -8.62 6.60
C GLU A 8 -15.39 -7.21 6.44
N HIS A 9 -14.76 -6.38 5.59
CA HIS A 9 -15.21 -5.03 5.25
C HIS A 9 -16.17 -4.95 4.05
N GLY A 10 -16.54 -6.07 3.45
CA GLY A 10 -17.40 -6.11 2.26
C GLY A 10 -16.65 -5.86 0.93
N CYS A 11 -15.31 -5.78 0.96
CA CYS A 11 -14.51 -5.50 -0.24
C CYS A 11 -14.28 -6.75 -1.08
N LEU A 12 -14.48 -6.64 -2.40
CA LEU A 12 -14.32 -7.76 -3.32
C LEU A 12 -12.85 -8.10 -3.53
N VAL A 13 -12.33 -9.03 -2.72
CA VAL A 13 -10.94 -9.53 -2.83
C VAL A 13 -10.71 -10.17 -4.20
N ALA A 14 -11.72 -10.85 -4.74
CA ALA A 14 -11.69 -11.43 -6.08
C ALA A 14 -11.50 -10.40 -7.20
N ALA A 15 -11.91 -9.15 -6.98
CA ALA A 15 -11.70 -8.04 -7.92
C ALA A 15 -10.42 -7.24 -7.63
N GLY A 16 -9.56 -7.73 -6.72
CA GLY A 16 -8.36 -7.03 -6.28
C GLY A 16 -8.67 -5.74 -5.52
N GLN A 17 -9.86 -5.62 -4.90
CA GLN A 17 -10.18 -4.49 -4.05
C GLN A 17 -9.53 -4.64 -2.69
N SER A 18 -9.12 -3.51 -2.11
CA SER A 18 -8.66 -3.45 -0.74
C SER A 18 -9.35 -2.31 -0.01
N PHE A 19 -9.60 -2.51 1.29
CA PHE A 19 -10.15 -1.48 2.13
C PHE A 19 -9.10 -0.40 2.39
N SER A 20 -9.33 0.82 1.93
CA SER A 20 -8.45 1.96 2.24
C SER A 20 -8.99 2.73 3.43
N LYS A 21 -8.13 2.94 4.41
CA LYS A 21 -8.40 3.80 5.58
C LYS A 21 -8.38 5.27 5.19
N ILE A 22 -7.57 5.66 4.18
CA ILE A 22 -7.52 7.03 3.68
C ILE A 22 -8.82 7.39 2.94
N LYS A 23 -9.35 6.48 2.11
CA LYS A 23 -10.58 6.70 1.33
C LYS A 23 -11.85 6.26 2.06
N ASN A 24 -11.71 5.56 3.18
CA ASN A 24 -12.80 4.99 3.99
C ASN A 24 -13.78 4.13 3.18
N GLY A 25 -13.24 3.26 2.32
CA GLY A 25 -14.02 2.42 1.42
C GLY A 25 -13.19 1.42 0.65
N CYS A 26 -13.87 0.51 -0.04
CA CYS A 26 -13.25 -0.48 -0.92
C CYS A 26 -12.78 0.21 -2.20
N VAL A 27 -11.46 0.24 -2.40
CA VAL A 27 -10.84 0.87 -3.57
C VAL A 27 -10.00 -0.14 -4.30
N GLN A 28 -9.93 0.00 -5.62
CA GLN A 28 -9.00 -0.76 -6.45
C GLN A 28 -7.63 -0.07 -6.38
N VAL A 29 -6.77 -0.58 -5.51
CA VAL A 29 -5.46 0.01 -5.22
C VAL A 29 -4.61 0.22 -6.46
N PHE A 30 -4.75 -0.63 -7.47
CA PHE A 30 -4.03 -0.50 -8.73
C PHE A 30 -4.49 0.68 -9.60
N ASP A 31 -5.71 1.17 -9.40
CA ASP A 31 -6.28 2.30 -10.14
C ASP A 31 -6.03 3.63 -9.40
N VAL A 32 -6.09 3.60 -8.06
CA VAL A 32 -5.94 4.80 -7.23
C VAL A 32 -4.54 5.00 -6.63
N ALA A 33 -3.60 4.08 -6.85
CA ALA A 33 -2.25 4.20 -6.30
C ALA A 33 -1.42 5.26 -7.02
N ASP A 34 -0.80 6.13 -6.22
CA ASP A 34 0.21 7.07 -6.67
C ASP A 34 1.55 6.39 -6.96
N VAL A 35 1.82 5.25 -6.29
CA VAL A 35 3.08 4.52 -6.36
C VAL A 35 2.81 3.05 -6.56
N ARG A 36 3.47 2.46 -7.55
CA ARG A 36 3.54 1.02 -7.77
C ARG A 36 4.98 0.56 -7.61
N LEU A 37 5.16 -0.51 -6.86
CA LEU A 37 6.43 -1.14 -6.56
C LEU A 37 6.29 -2.63 -6.86
N ASP A 38 7.38 -3.27 -7.25
CA ASP A 38 7.39 -4.72 -7.37
C ASP A 38 7.59 -5.34 -5.98
N ASP A 39 6.89 -6.45 -5.74
CA ASP A 39 7.01 -7.20 -4.51
C ASP A 39 8.36 -7.95 -4.50
N PRO A 40 9.20 -7.76 -3.47
CA PRO A 40 10.50 -8.43 -3.38
C PRO A 40 10.38 -9.94 -3.15
N ASP A 41 9.28 -10.41 -2.58
CA ASP A 41 9.03 -11.81 -2.28
C ASP A 41 8.34 -12.52 -3.46
N ASN A 42 7.64 -11.78 -4.33
CA ASN A 42 6.96 -12.34 -5.49
C ASN A 42 6.95 -11.38 -6.70
N ALA A 43 7.74 -11.70 -7.73
CA ALA A 43 7.84 -10.88 -8.95
C ALA A 43 6.53 -10.71 -9.76
N THR A 44 5.49 -11.49 -9.48
CA THR A 44 4.16 -11.34 -10.12
C THR A 44 3.23 -10.40 -9.36
N LEU A 45 3.57 -10.07 -8.11
CA LEU A 45 2.80 -9.19 -7.26
C LEU A 45 3.42 -7.80 -7.23
N ALA A 46 2.55 -6.82 -7.01
CA ALA A 46 2.95 -5.43 -6.86
C ALA A 46 2.43 -4.89 -5.54
N ILE A 47 3.24 -4.00 -4.98
CA ILE A 47 2.94 -3.24 -3.79
C ILE A 47 2.48 -1.87 -4.23
N TYR A 48 1.32 -1.45 -3.74
CA TYR A 48 0.69 -0.21 -4.12
C TYR A 48 0.76 0.78 -2.97
N GLY A 49 1.02 2.05 -3.26
CA GLY A 49 1.08 3.14 -2.29
C GLY A 49 0.15 4.28 -2.68
N ILE A 50 -0.77 4.61 -1.79
CA ILE A 50 -1.70 5.74 -1.92
C ILE A 50 -1.23 6.83 -0.97
N PHE A 51 -0.90 8.02 -1.48
CA PHE A 51 -0.59 9.15 -0.62
C PHE A 51 -1.88 9.78 -0.07
N SER A 52 -1.80 10.25 1.17
CA SER A 52 -2.79 11.18 1.69
C SER A 52 -2.75 12.49 0.90
N ALA A 53 -3.85 13.25 0.89
CA ALA A 53 -3.98 14.51 0.14
C ALA A 53 -2.87 15.53 0.48
N ASP A 54 -2.38 15.51 1.72
CA ASP A 54 -1.31 16.35 2.25
C ASP A 54 0.10 15.74 2.09
N LYS A 55 0.21 14.53 1.50
CA LYS A 55 1.44 13.75 1.32
C LYS A 55 2.24 13.51 2.61
N SER A 56 1.60 13.68 3.77
CA SER A 56 2.20 13.45 5.09
C SER A 56 2.22 11.96 5.45
N LYS A 57 1.30 11.19 4.89
CA LYS A 57 1.16 9.75 5.07
C LYS A 57 1.01 9.06 3.73
N VAL A 58 1.39 7.78 3.70
CA VAL A 58 1.19 6.88 2.56
C VAL A 58 0.61 5.58 3.08
N GLU A 59 -0.50 5.15 2.51
CA GLU A 59 -1.10 3.85 2.77
C GLU A 59 -0.56 2.84 1.76
N ILE A 60 0.14 1.83 2.26
CA ILE A 60 0.71 0.76 1.45
C ILE A 60 -0.21 -0.46 1.51
N PHE A 61 -0.46 -1.00 0.33
CA PHE A 61 -1.21 -2.23 0.10
C PHE A 61 -0.23 -3.25 -0.43
N TRP A 62 0.04 -4.24 0.40
CA TRP A 62 0.94 -5.33 0.09
C TRP A 62 0.19 -6.63 0.26
N ALA A 63 0.19 -7.48 -0.76
CA ALA A 63 -0.45 -8.80 -0.71
C ALA A 63 0.08 -9.72 0.41
N SER A 64 1.30 -9.48 0.89
CA SER A 64 1.87 -10.19 2.06
C SER A 64 1.23 -9.74 3.39
N LEU A 65 0.49 -8.63 3.39
CA LEU A 65 -0.21 -8.12 4.58
C LEU A 65 -1.71 -8.43 4.47
N PRO A 66 -2.34 -8.88 5.57
CA PRO A 66 -3.78 -9.09 5.58
C PRO A 66 -4.56 -7.77 5.44
N GLN A 67 -3.95 -6.64 5.82
CA GLN A 67 -4.57 -5.32 5.76
C GLN A 67 -3.56 -4.25 5.31
N SER A 68 -4.09 -3.11 4.87
CA SER A 68 -3.28 -1.95 4.51
C SER A 68 -2.55 -1.34 5.72
N GLU A 69 -1.32 -0.89 5.45
CA GLU A 69 -0.44 -0.31 6.44
C GLU A 69 -0.23 1.19 6.13
N ILE A 70 -0.41 2.05 7.13
CA ILE A 70 -0.18 3.49 6.96
C ILE A 70 1.22 3.84 7.45
N LEU A 71 2.04 4.38 6.56
CA LEU A 71 3.34 4.94 6.89
C LEU A 71 3.26 6.45 7.02
N SER A 72 3.95 6.97 8.03
CA SER A 72 4.09 8.40 8.27
C SER A 72 5.43 8.91 7.75
N LYS A 73 5.42 10.11 7.16
CA LYS A 73 6.65 10.77 6.70
C LYS A 73 7.54 11.11 7.90
N VAL A 74 8.81 10.75 7.82
CA VAL A 74 9.80 11.04 8.86
C VAL A 74 10.90 11.97 8.36
N LYS A 75 11.64 12.56 9.32
CA LYS A 75 12.82 13.39 9.03
C LYS A 75 13.81 12.57 8.21
N GLY A 76 14.11 13.04 6.99
CA GLY A 76 14.92 12.31 6.00
C GLY A 76 14.20 11.98 4.69
N GLY A 77 12.91 12.30 4.57
CA GLY A 77 12.19 12.21 3.28
C GLY A 77 11.77 10.79 2.89
N TYR A 78 11.73 9.87 3.85
CA TYR A 78 11.19 8.52 3.74
C TYR A 78 9.95 8.37 4.63
N TYR A 79 9.18 7.30 4.43
CA TYR A 79 8.00 7.00 5.23
C TYR A 79 8.24 5.72 6.03
N VAL A 80 7.70 5.64 7.25
CA VAL A 80 7.82 4.46 8.12
C VAL A 80 6.46 4.11 8.74
N SER A 81 6.15 2.82 8.83
CA SER A 81 4.96 2.31 9.54
C SER A 81 5.08 2.61 11.04
N LYS A 82 3.93 2.65 11.72
CA LYS A 82 3.86 2.86 13.18
C LYS A 82 4.70 1.84 13.96
N ASP A 83 4.79 0.60 13.47
CA ASP A 83 5.59 -0.47 14.08
C ASP A 83 7.08 -0.45 13.70
N GLY A 84 7.49 0.42 12.77
CA GLY A 84 8.88 0.47 12.29
C GLY A 84 9.30 -0.73 11.42
N LYS A 85 8.40 -1.68 11.18
CA LYS A 85 8.66 -2.91 10.39
C LYS A 85 8.74 -2.63 8.90
N ILE A 86 8.03 -1.62 8.41
CA ILE A 86 7.96 -1.29 6.98
C ILE A 86 8.40 0.15 6.79
N SER A 87 9.29 0.37 5.84
CA SER A 87 9.82 1.67 5.46
C SER A 87 9.77 1.88 3.95
N LEU A 88 9.27 3.02 3.50
CA LEU A 88 9.27 3.43 2.10
C LEU A 88 10.36 4.48 1.88
N LEU A 89 11.46 4.06 1.25
CA LEU A 89 12.62 4.91 0.97
C LEU A 89 12.51 5.50 -0.43
N LYS A 90 12.85 6.78 -0.60
CA LYS A 90 12.97 7.35 -1.93
C LYS A 90 14.25 6.84 -2.59
N THR A 91 14.17 6.44 -3.85
CA THR A 91 15.35 5.99 -4.61
C THR A 91 16.28 7.18 -4.90
N LYS A 92 17.59 6.92 -5.03
CA LYS A 92 18.60 7.96 -5.33
C LYS A 92 18.30 8.72 -6.63
N SER A 93 17.62 8.09 -7.59
CA SER A 93 17.21 8.72 -8.84
C SER A 93 16.04 9.69 -8.70
N GLY A 94 15.40 9.80 -7.53
CA GLY A 94 14.30 10.73 -7.25
C GLY A 94 12.97 10.41 -7.94
N LYS A 95 12.97 9.50 -8.92
CA LYS A 95 11.82 9.10 -9.75
C LYS A 95 11.03 7.90 -9.23
N GLY A 96 11.51 7.23 -8.18
CA GLY A 96 10.85 6.03 -7.65
C GLY A 96 11.01 5.89 -6.15
N TYR A 97 10.25 4.96 -5.58
CA TYR A 97 10.34 4.56 -4.18
C TYR A 97 10.83 3.12 -4.09
N LYS A 98 11.30 2.72 -2.91
CA LYS A 98 11.70 1.36 -2.60
C LYS A 98 11.15 1.02 -1.23
N ILE A 99 10.35 -0.02 -1.16
CA ILE A 99 9.88 -0.53 0.11
C ILE A 99 10.94 -1.44 0.74
N ARG A 100 11.06 -1.35 2.05
CA ARG A 100 11.95 -2.17 2.87
C ARG A 100 11.16 -2.66 4.07
N ARG A 101 11.04 -3.99 4.17
CA ARG A 101 10.59 -4.66 5.39
C ARG A 101 11.83 -5.01 6.22
N LYS A 102 11.75 -4.82 7.54
CA LYS A 102 12.80 -5.15 8.50
C LYS A 102 12.41 -6.42 9.27
#